data_AF-A0A1Y3XTB2-F1
#
_entry.id   AF-A0A1Y3XTB2-F1
#
_cell.length_a   1.000
_cell.length_b   1.000
_cell.length_c   1.000
_cell.angle_alpha   90.00
_cell.angle_beta   90.00
_cell.angle_gamma   90.00
#
_symmetry.space_group_name_H-M   'P 1'
#
loop_
_entity.id
_entity.type
_entity.pdbx_description
1 polymer ?
#
loop_
_entity_poly.entity_id
_entity_poly.type
_entity_poly.pdbx_seq_one_letter_code
_entity_poly.pdbx_strand_id
1 'polypeptide(L)'
;MAVNEDLLKQVLEQIRPNLQADGGDMEYVGVDDDGVVSLELLGHCAGCPMSQLTLSMGIERILKEHVPGVTRVVAVNELGGDSMSDLFDEYTPF
;
A
#
# COMPACT_ATOMS: atom_id res chain seq x y z
N MET A 1 4.92 18.24 -11.80
CA MET A 1 5.15 19.01 -10.55
C MET A 1 6.13 18.16 -9.75
N ALA A 2 7.24 18.72 -9.27
CA ALA A 2 8.23 17.90 -8.56
C ALA A 2 7.68 17.55 -7.17
N VAL A 3 7.19 16.32 -6.99
CA VAL A 3 6.81 15.78 -5.68
C VAL A 3 8.05 15.84 -4.78
N ASN A 4 7.87 16.30 -3.54
CA ASN A 4 8.99 16.37 -2.61
C ASN A 4 9.26 14.97 -2.03
N GLU A 5 10.28 14.29 -2.57
CA GLU A 5 10.65 12.93 -2.16
C GLU A 5 11.10 12.83 -0.70
N ASP A 6 11.72 13.87 -0.15
CA ASP A 6 12.19 13.87 1.24
C ASP A 6 11.01 13.88 2.20
N LEU A 7 10.04 14.76 1.93
CA LEU A 7 8.77 14.82 2.68
C LEU A 7 7.99 13.50 2.56
N LEU A 8 7.94 12.93 1.36
CA LEU A 8 7.28 11.65 1.11
C LEU A 8 7.89 10.54 1.96
N LYS A 9 9.22 10.42 1.99
CA LYS A 9 9.93 9.43 2.81
C LYS A 9 9.65 9.63 4.30
N GLN A 10 9.66 10.87 4.80
CA GLN A 10 9.33 11.15 6.21
C GLN A 10 7.91 10.72 6.58
N VAL A 11 6.94 10.95 5.68
CA VAL A 11 5.54 10.52 5.91
C VAL A 11 5.45 9.00 5.88
N LEU A 12 6.12 8.33 4.93
CA LEU A 12 6.17 6.87 4.86
C LEU A 12 6.75 6.27 6.14
N GLU A 13 7.84 6.83 6.69
CA GLU A 13 8.43 6.39 7.96
C GLU A 13 7.48 6.52 9.15
N GLN A 14 6.59 7.51 9.15
CA GLN A 14 5.56 7.65 10.20
C GLN A 14 4.46 6.58 10.09
N ILE A 15 4.19 6.07 8.88
CA ILE A 15 3.16 5.04 8.64
C ILE A 15 3.71 3.63 8.88
N ARG A 16 5.01 3.40 8.63
CA ARG A 16 5.69 2.11 8.86
C ARG A 16 5.40 1.43 10.21
N PRO A 17 5.43 2.10 11.38
CA PRO A 17 5.13 1.43 12.64
C PRO A 17 3.69 0.90 12.72
N ASN A 18 2.73 1.58 12.09
CA ASN A 18 1.36 1.08 12.03
C ASN A 18 1.27 -0.14 11.09
N LEU A 19 1.91 -0.08 9.92
CA LEU A 19 1.98 -1.21 8.99
C LEU A 19 2.66 -2.44 9.63
N GLN A 20 3.73 -2.23 10.40
CA GLN A 20 4.43 -3.29 11.12
C GLN A 20 3.59 -3.87 12.26
N ALA A 21 2.72 -3.07 12.90
CA ALA A 21 1.76 -3.56 13.88
C ALA A 21 0.73 -4.50 13.23
N ASP A 22 0.34 -4.25 11.98
CA ASP A 22 -0.48 -5.13 11.15
C ASP A 22 0.31 -6.33 10.55
N GLY A 23 1.62 -6.44 10.82
CA GLY A 23 2.48 -7.53 10.35
C GLY A 23 2.96 -7.37 8.90
N GLY A 24 2.85 -6.17 8.33
CA GLY A 24 3.37 -5.81 7.02
C GLY A 24 4.57 -4.88 7.07
N ASP A 25 5.13 -4.59 5.90
CA ASP A 25 6.05 -3.48 5.70
C ASP A 25 5.86 -2.91 4.29
N MET A 26 6.58 -1.84 3.94
CA MET A 26 6.57 -1.30 2.58
C MET A 26 7.92 -0.69 2.21
N GLU A 27 8.26 -0.73 0.93
CA GLU A 27 9.45 -0.14 0.36
C GLU A 27 9.07 0.89 -0.73
N TYR A 28 9.76 2.02 -0.73
CA TYR A 28 9.55 3.07 -1.72
C TYR A 28 10.32 2.74 -3.00
N VAL A 29 9.61 2.63 -4.13
CA VAL A 29 10.20 2.30 -5.44
C VAL A 29 10.51 3.58 -6.22
N GLY A 30 9.56 4.52 -6.27
CA GLY A 30 9.73 5.74 -7.03
C GLY A 30 8.45 6.57 -7.15
N VAL A 31 8.57 7.74 -7.77
CA VAL A 31 7.45 8.62 -8.09
C VAL A 31 7.59 9.15 -9.51
N ASP A 32 6.50 9.15 -10.27
CA ASP A 32 6.42 9.69 -11.63
C ASP A 32 6.15 11.21 -11.64
N ASP A 33 6.43 11.86 -12.77
CA ASP A 33 6.18 13.30 -13.00
C ASP A 33 4.70 13.70 -12.87
N ASP A 34 3.79 12.74 -13.08
CA ASP A 34 2.33 12.85 -12.90
C ASP A 34 1.90 12.76 -11.42
N GLY A 35 2.83 12.53 -10.50
CA GLY A 35 2.56 12.37 -9.07
C GLY A 35 2.05 10.98 -8.69
N VAL A 36 2.36 9.96 -9.49
CA VAL A 36 2.04 8.56 -9.19
C VAL A 36 3.18 7.96 -8.38
N VAL A 37 2.90 7.54 -7.15
CA VAL A 37 3.89 6.96 -6.24
C VAL A 37 3.80 5.45 -6.33
N SER A 38 4.91 4.81 -6.64
CA SER A 38 5.04 3.36 -6.68
C SER A 38 5.69 2.86 -5.39
N LEU A 39 5.00 1.95 -4.70
CA LEU A 39 5.45 1.33 -3.46
C LEU A 39 5.43 -0.19 -3.62
N GLU A 40 6.34 -0.88 -2.95
CA GLU A 40 6.34 -2.34 -2.84
C GLU A 40 5.86 -2.72 -1.44
N LEU A 41 4.73 -3.42 -1.34
CA LEU A 41 4.24 -3.89 -0.05
C LEU A 41 4.94 -5.21 0.31
N LEU A 42 5.36 -5.35 1.56
CA LEU A 42 6.09 -6.50 2.09
C LEU A 42 5.31 -7.12 3.27
N GLY A 43 5.67 -8.36 3.63
CA GLY A 43 5.09 -9.07 4.78
C GLY A 43 3.68 -9.60 4.53
N HIS A 44 2.84 -9.62 5.57
CA HIS A 44 1.45 -10.12 5.48
C HIS A 44 0.61 -9.32 4.49
N CYS A 45 0.96 -8.05 4.29
CA CYS A 45 0.32 -7.17 3.34
C CYS A 45 0.58 -7.61 1.90
N ALA A 46 1.67 -8.31 1.57
CA ALA A 46 1.91 -8.80 0.21
C ALA A 46 1.05 -10.01 -0.18
N GLY A 47 0.55 -10.77 0.82
CA GLY A 47 -0.14 -12.04 0.58
C GLY A 47 -1.66 -11.94 0.43
N CYS A 48 -2.29 -10.88 0.95
CA CYS A 48 -3.75 -10.74 0.93
C CYS A 48 -4.18 -9.59 0.00
N PRO A 49 -4.86 -9.87 -1.14
CA PRO A 49 -5.26 -8.84 -2.08
C PRO A 49 -6.26 -7.83 -1.49
N MET A 50 -7.09 -8.25 -0.52
CA MET A 50 -8.01 -7.34 0.16
C MET A 50 -7.25 -6.33 1.04
N SER A 51 -6.23 -6.79 1.77
CA SER A 51 -5.41 -5.92 2.62
C SER A 51 -4.54 -4.96 1.81
N GLN A 52 -4.02 -5.39 0.66
CA GLN A 52 -3.26 -4.52 -0.24
C GLN A 52 -4.10 -3.33 -0.71
N LEU A 53 -5.34 -3.58 -1.11
CA LEU A 53 -6.25 -2.55 -1.59
C LEU A 53 -6.56 -1.53 -0.48
N THR A 54 -6.94 -1.99 0.71
CA THR A 54 -7.28 -1.10 1.83
C THR A 54 -6.08 -0.29 2.33
N LEU A 55 -4.90 -0.90 2.39
CA LEU A 55 -3.67 -0.23 2.81
C LEU A 55 -3.20 0.79 1.77
N SER A 56 -3.20 0.44 0.49
CA SER A 56 -2.82 1.37 -0.59
C SER A 56 -3.73 2.60 -0.59
N MET A 57 -5.04 2.41 -0.39
CA MET A 57 -5.99 3.52 -0.24
C MET A 57 -5.72 4.37 1.02
N GLY A 58 -5.36 3.74 2.14
CA GLY A 58 -5.01 4.45 3.37
C GLY A 58 -3.75 5.30 3.23
N ILE A 59 -2.69 4.72 2.66
CA ILE A 59 -1.42 5.39 2.38
C ILE A 59 -1.64 6.53 1.38
N GLU A 60 -2.42 6.30 0.32
CA GLU A 60 -2.76 7.34 -0.65
C GLU A 60 -3.44 8.54 0.02
N ARG A 61 -4.39 8.30 0.93
CA ARG A 61 -5.08 9.38 1.63
C ARG A 61 -4.12 10.22 2.48
N ILE A 62 -3.23 9.58 3.23
CA ILE A 62 -2.26 10.27 4.08
C ILE A 62 -1.26 11.06 3.22
N LEU A 63 -0.75 10.44 2.15
CA LEU A 63 0.19 11.09 1.23
C LEU A 63 -0.44 12.28 0.51
N LYS A 64 -1.70 12.20 0.08
CA LYS A 64 -2.42 13.34 -0.52
C LYS A 64 -2.60 14.50 0.45
N GLU A 65 -2.76 14.23 1.73
CA GLU A 65 -2.96 15.24 2.77
C GLU A 65 -1.64 15.93 3.16
N HIS A 66 -0.53 15.18 3.22
CA HIS A 66 0.76 15.68 3.69
C HIS A 66 1.69 16.13 2.55
N VAL A 67 1.58 15.54 1.36
CA VAL A 67 2.48 15.77 0.22
C VAL A 67 1.69 16.37 -0.95
N PRO A 68 1.72 17.71 -1.13
CA PRO A 68 1.07 18.34 -2.27
C PRO A 68 1.76 17.91 -3.57
N GLY A 69 1.00 17.30 -4.48
CA GLY A 69 1.49 16.79 -5.76
C GLY A 69 1.34 15.28 -5.94
N VAL A 70 0.98 14.53 -4.90
CA VAL A 70 0.64 13.11 -5.05
C VAL A 70 -0.77 12.97 -5.63
N THR A 71 -0.86 12.31 -6.79
CA THR A 71 -2.12 12.04 -7.49
C THR A 71 -2.67 10.65 -7.16
N ARG A 72 -1.77 9.65 -7.10
CA ARG A 72 -2.16 8.25 -6.90
C ARG A 72 -1.03 7.44 -6.29
N VAL A 73 -1.36 6.36 -5.57
CA VAL A 73 -0.40 5.36 -5.10
C VAL A 73 -0.68 4.02 -5.78
N VAL A 74 0.36 3.33 -6.23
CA VAL A 74 0.28 2.01 -6.87
C VAL A 74 1.22 1.06 -6.14
N ALA A 75 0.72 -0.15 -5.85
CA ALA A 75 1.54 -1.21 -5.31
C ALA A 75 2.13 -2.05 -6.46
N VAL A 76 3.45 -2.26 -6.48
CA VAL A 76 4.09 -3.03 -7.57
C VAL A 76 3.84 -4.54 -7.51
N ASN A 77 3.29 -5.02 -6.39
CA ASN A 77 3.04 -6.45 -6.13
C ASN A 77 1.56 -6.87 -6.28
N GLU A 78 0.74 -6.13 -7.03
CA GLU A 78 -0.70 -6.42 -7.28
C GLU A 78 -1.00 -7.74 -8.06
N LEU A 79 -0.11 -8.73 -8.04
CA LEU A 79 -0.30 -10.03 -8.66
C LEU A 79 -0.22 -11.14 -7.61
N GLY A 80 -1.36 -11.49 -7.02
CA GLY A 80 -1.42 -12.57 -6.02
C GLY A 80 -2.82 -12.84 -5.51
N GLY A 81 -3.75 -13.18 -6.39
CA GLY A 81 -4.99 -13.83 -5.98
C GLY A 81 -4.68 -15.28 -5.59
N ASP A 82 -4.58 -15.57 -4.30
CA ASP A 82 -4.78 -16.91 -3.77
C ASP A 82 -5.35 -16.77 -2.35
N SER A 83 -6.69 -16.73 -2.27
CA SER A 83 -7.55 -16.93 -1.09
C SER A 83 -8.95 -16.33 -1.27
N MET A 84 -9.44 -16.13 -2.51
CA MET A 84 -10.90 -16.10 -2.72
C MET A 84 -11.46 -17.54 -2.72
N SER A 85 -10.62 -18.57 -2.81
CA SER A 85 -10.99 -19.99 -2.66
C SER A 85 -11.16 -20.40 -1.20
N ASP A 86 -10.29 -19.96 -0.30
CA ASP A 86 -10.28 -20.41 1.10
C ASP A 86 -11.43 -19.79 1.92
N LEU A 87 -11.93 -18.61 1.53
CA LEU A 87 -13.11 -18.00 2.13
C LEU A 87 -14.43 -18.65 1.69
N PHE A 88 -14.44 -19.45 0.62
CA PHE A 88 -15.61 -20.21 0.20
C PHE A 88 -15.64 -21.65 0.74
N ASP A 89 -14.51 -22.21 1.19
CA ASP A 89 -14.49 -23.58 1.74
C ASP A 89 -15.08 -23.65 3.17
N GLU A 90 -15.00 -22.57 3.95
CA GLU A 90 -15.52 -22.57 5.33
C GLU A 90 -17.02 -22.17 5.44
N TYR A 91 -17.64 -21.64 4.38
CA TYR A 91 -19.04 -21.17 4.40
C TYR A 91 -20.02 -22.07 3.63
N THR A 92 -19.73 -23.38 3.52
CA THR A 92 -20.76 -24.37 3.19
C THR A 92 -20.84 -25.48 4.25
N PRO A 93 -21.32 -25.20 5.47
CA PRO A 93 -22.04 -26.21 6.21
C PRO A 93 -23.39 -26.44 5.49
N PHE A 94 -23.62 -27.70 5.11
CA PHE A 94 -24.91 -28.28 4.68
C PHE A 94 -26.17 -27.51 5.07
#